data_AF-A0A5C7H343-F1
#
_entry.id   AF-A0A5C7H343-F1
#
_cell.length_a   1.000
_cell.length_b   1.000
_cell.length_c   1.000
_cell.angle_alpha   90.00
_cell.angle_beta   90.00
_cell.angle_gamma   90.00
#
_symmetry.space_group_name_H-M   'P 1'
#
loop_
_entity.id
_entity.type
_entity.pdbx_description
1 polymer ?
#
loop_
_entity_poly.entity_id
_entity_poly.type
_entity_poly.pdbx_seq_one_letter_code
_entity_poly.pdbx_strand_id
1 'polypeptide(L)'
;MSGSSLKNVLTTAVMTGVNEARARIFRHALNPTGQRSPHKILRKKLIGDKVSEWYPHGIQKDDPLFMARQEQERLSKLEMLKRRGKGPPKKGQGKRAAKRSKILLESCKLHFFRSLLSMMDPAQCAFAVEIAYYLEIVFKFSYGASECNSYFLDC
;
A
#
# COMPACT_ATOMS: atom_id res chain seq x y z
N MET A 1 7.03 -4.86 79.78
CA MET A 1 7.66 -4.20 78.61
C MET A 1 6.63 -4.01 77.47
N SER A 2 5.66 -3.09 77.59
CA SER A 2 4.56 -2.92 76.60
C SER A 2 4.41 -1.51 76.00
N GLY A 3 5.12 -0.50 76.53
CA GLY A 3 4.93 0.90 76.11
C GLY A 3 5.52 1.27 74.74
N SER A 4 6.47 0.49 74.21
CA SER A 4 7.09 0.75 72.90
C SER A 4 6.14 0.42 71.74
N SER A 5 5.33 -0.64 71.87
CA SER A 5 4.35 -1.05 70.85
C SER A 5 3.26 0.01 70.63
N LEU A 6 2.69 0.56 71.71
CA LEU A 6 1.67 1.62 71.64
C LEU A 6 2.21 2.91 71.02
N LYS A 7 3.44 3.32 71.37
CA LYS A 7 4.09 4.49 70.76
C LYS A 7 4.27 4.32 69.25
N ASN A 8 4.62 3.12 68.80
CA ASN A 8 4.77 2.84 67.37
C ASN A 8 3.43 2.91 66.63
N VAL A 9 2.35 2.37 67.20
CA VAL A 9 0.99 2.45 66.61
C VAL A 9 0.48 3.88 66.54
N LEU A 10 0.70 4.69 67.59
CA LEU A 10 0.33 6.10 67.58
C LEU A 10 1.12 6.87 66.52
N THR A 11 2.42 6.60 66.41
CA THR A 11 3.29 7.25 65.43
C THR A 11 2.87 6.90 64.01
N THR A 12 2.54 5.64 63.72
CA THR A 12 2.05 5.25 62.39
C THR A 12 0.73 5.94 62.04
N ALA A 13 -0.22 6.00 62.98
CA ALA A 13 -1.51 6.67 62.78
C ALA A 13 -1.37 8.18 62.56
N VAL A 14 -0.46 8.85 63.28
CA VAL A 14 -0.17 10.28 63.06
C VAL A 14 0.45 10.48 61.67
N MET A 15 1.41 9.65 61.28
CA MET A 15 2.07 9.75 59.97
C MET A 15 1.11 9.49 58.81
N THR A 16 0.18 8.54 58.94
CA THR A 16 -0.86 8.31 57.92
C THR A 16 -1.77 9.53 57.80
N GLY A 17 -2.24 10.10 58.92
CA GLY A 17 -3.09 11.29 58.91
C GLY A 17 -2.42 12.51 58.27
N VAL A 18 -1.14 12.75 58.57
CA VAL A 18 -0.35 13.84 57.95
C VAL A 18 -0.18 13.61 56.45
N ASN A 19 0.11 12.38 56.04
CA ASN A 19 0.26 12.04 54.61
C ASN A 19 -1.06 12.16 53.84
N GLU A 20 -2.19 11.81 54.46
CA GLU A 20 -3.52 12.01 53.91
C GLU A 20 -3.86 13.49 53.77
N ALA A 21 -3.64 14.29 54.80
CA ALA A 21 -3.86 15.74 54.76
C ALA A 21 -3.02 16.39 53.65
N ARG A 22 -1.74 16.03 53.56
CA ARG A 22 -0.84 16.47 52.48
C ARG A 22 -1.39 16.10 51.10
N ALA A 23 -1.82 14.86 50.93
CA ALA A 23 -2.37 14.38 49.67
C ALA A 23 -3.65 15.11 49.26
N ARG A 24 -4.52 15.43 50.22
CA ARG A 24 -5.73 16.22 50.01
C ARG A 24 -5.40 17.67 49.60
N ILE A 25 -4.48 18.32 50.30
CA ILE A 25 -4.08 19.72 50.02
C ILE A 25 -3.45 19.85 48.64
N PHE A 26 -2.47 19.00 48.32
CA PHE A 26 -1.69 19.11 47.07
C PHE A 26 -2.20 18.22 45.93
N ARG A 27 -3.35 17.58 46.12
CA ARG A 27 -3.94 16.61 45.17
C ARG A 27 -2.94 15.54 44.73
N HIS A 28 -2.20 14.96 45.68
CA HIS A 28 -1.37 13.79 45.42
C HIS A 28 -2.20 12.51 45.53
N ALA A 29 -2.07 11.61 44.55
CA ALA A 29 -2.67 10.29 44.64
C ALA A 29 -1.88 9.41 45.62
N LEU A 30 -2.52 8.96 46.71
CA LEU A 30 -1.95 8.00 47.66
C LEU A 30 -2.19 6.56 47.17
N ASN A 31 -1.19 5.71 47.35
CA ASN A 31 -1.25 4.29 47.00
C ASN A 31 -0.77 3.43 48.18
N PRO A 32 -1.64 3.14 49.16
CA PRO A 32 -1.26 2.38 50.35
C PRO A 32 -0.91 0.92 50.04
N THR A 33 -1.49 0.34 48.99
CA THR A 33 -1.26 -1.06 48.57
C THR A 33 0.01 -1.23 47.73
N GLY A 34 0.61 -0.15 47.24
CA GLY A 34 1.83 -0.19 46.42
C GLY A 34 1.66 -0.79 45.02
N GLN A 35 0.43 -1.09 44.60
CA GLN A 35 0.15 -1.71 43.29
C GLN A 35 0.39 -0.74 42.14
N ARG A 36 0.70 -1.26 40.95
CA ARG A 36 0.93 -0.40 39.78
C ARG A 36 -0.36 0.32 39.40
N SER A 37 -0.35 1.66 39.49
CA SER A 37 -1.47 2.50 39.05
C SER A 37 -1.15 3.22 37.72
N PRO A 38 -2.18 3.59 36.94
CA PRO A 38 -2.00 4.28 35.65
C PRO A 38 -1.49 5.72 35.79
N HIS A 39 -1.27 6.22 37.02
CA HIS A 39 -0.85 7.59 37.29
C HIS A 39 0.48 7.97 36.62
N LYS A 40 1.36 7.00 36.32
CA LYS A 40 2.58 7.24 35.52
C LYS A 40 2.26 7.60 34.06
N ILE A 41 1.21 7.02 33.50
CA ILE A 41 0.78 7.26 32.11
C ILE A 41 0.09 8.63 32.05
N LEU A 42 -0.83 8.90 32.97
CA LEU A 42 -1.61 10.14 33.02
C LEU A 42 -0.76 11.40 33.31
N ARG A 43 0.37 11.26 34.01
CA ARG A 43 1.33 12.38 34.22
C ARG A 43 2.12 12.76 32.97
N LYS A 44 2.19 11.89 31.96
CA LYS A 44 2.88 12.22 30.71
C LYS A 44 2.02 13.25 29.98
N LYS A 45 2.64 14.34 29.54
CA LYS A 45 1.97 15.30 28.64
C LYS A 45 1.64 14.59 27.34
N LEU A 46 0.44 14.83 26.80
CA LEU A 46 0.08 14.35 25.48
C LEU A 46 1.05 14.94 24.45
N ILE A 47 1.61 14.09 23.59
CA ILE A 47 2.63 14.47 22.60
C ILE A 47 2.01 14.53 21.19
N GLY A 48 0.74 14.12 21.03
CA GLY A 48 0.06 13.98 19.74
C GLY A 48 0.18 15.23 18.86
N ASP A 49 -0.18 16.40 19.40
CA ASP A 49 -0.15 17.66 18.65
C ASP A 49 1.26 18.00 18.17
N LYS A 50 2.27 17.85 19.05
CA LYS A 50 3.67 18.10 18.71
C LYS A 50 4.22 17.15 17.66
N VAL A 51 3.77 15.90 17.66
CA VAL A 51 4.17 14.91 16.65
C VAL A 51 3.45 15.19 15.33
N SER A 52 2.18 15.58 15.37
CA SER A 52 1.40 15.93 14.19
C SER A 52 1.94 17.16 13.47
N GLU A 53 2.45 18.14 14.22
CA GLU A 53 3.04 19.38 13.69
C GLU A 53 4.48 19.19 13.16
N TRP A 54 4.98 17.96 13.06
CA TRP A 54 6.36 17.69 12.64
C TRP A 54 6.70 18.30 11.27
N TYR A 55 5.75 18.30 10.32
CA TYR A 55 5.93 18.98 9.04
C TYR A 55 5.10 20.26 8.99
N PRO A 56 5.70 21.42 8.69
CA PRO A 56 4.97 22.67 8.56
C PRO A 56 4.01 22.62 7.37
N HIS A 57 2.88 23.34 7.48
CA HIS A 57 1.95 23.47 6.37
C HIS A 57 2.58 24.23 5.20
N GLY A 58 2.41 23.71 3.99
CA GLY A 58 2.92 24.37 2.78
C GLY A 58 1.94 25.43 2.28
N ILE A 59 2.34 26.70 2.36
CA ILE A 59 1.57 27.89 1.91
C ILE A 59 1.07 27.76 0.46
N GLN A 60 1.81 27.01 -0.35
CA GLN A 60 1.51 26.73 -1.76
C GLN A 60 0.14 26.07 -1.99
N LYS A 61 -0.38 25.33 -1.00
CA LYS A 61 -1.64 24.61 -1.11
C LYS A 61 -2.88 25.48 -0.84
N ASP A 62 -2.68 26.65 -0.24
CA ASP A 62 -3.77 27.54 0.18
C ASP A 62 -4.25 28.44 -0.98
N ASP A 63 -3.34 28.82 -1.88
CA ASP A 63 -3.64 29.69 -3.02
C ASP A 63 -4.10 28.87 -4.25
N PRO A 64 -5.37 29.01 -4.70
CA PRO A 64 -5.86 28.31 -5.88
C PRO A 64 -5.12 28.69 -7.17
N LEU A 65 -4.58 29.91 -7.27
CA LEU A 65 -3.85 30.36 -8.46
C LEU A 65 -2.50 29.65 -8.60
N PHE A 66 -1.82 29.42 -7.47
CA PHE A 66 -0.55 28.71 -7.44
C PHE A 66 -0.72 27.23 -7.84
N MET A 67 -1.75 26.57 -7.30
CA MET A 67 -2.10 25.19 -7.63
C MET A 67 -2.51 25.04 -9.10
N ALA A 68 -3.34 25.96 -9.62
CA ALA A 68 -3.76 25.96 -11.01
C ALA A 68 -2.58 26.15 -11.98
N ARG A 69 -1.63 27.03 -11.65
CA ARG A 69 -0.42 27.25 -12.46
C ARG A 69 0.44 25.99 -12.54
N GLN A 70 0.74 25.37 -11.40
CA GLN A 70 1.56 24.15 -11.37
C GLN A 70 0.92 23.02 -12.17
N GLU A 71 -0.40 22.85 -12.04
CA GLU A 71 -1.12 21.83 -12.79
C GLU A 71 -1.12 22.13 -14.30
N GLN A 72 -1.31 23.38 -14.70
CA GLN A 72 -1.25 23.78 -16.11
C GLN A 72 0.13 23.51 -16.73
N GLU A 73 1.21 23.83 -16.02
CA GLU A 73 2.58 23.54 -16.44
C GLU A 73 2.83 22.03 -16.57
N ARG A 74 2.32 21.24 -15.61
CA ARG A 74 2.39 19.77 -15.64
C ARG A 74 1.68 19.21 -16.87
N LEU A 75 0.48 19.70 -17.18
CA LEU A 75 -0.31 19.28 -18.32
C LEU A 75 0.36 19.65 -19.66
N SER A 76 0.83 20.89 -19.80
CA SER A 76 1.56 21.36 -20.98
C SER A 76 2.82 20.53 -21.26
N LYS A 77 3.62 20.25 -20.23
CA LYS A 77 4.81 19.39 -20.35
C LYS A 77 4.45 17.98 -20.81
N LEU A 78 3.39 17.42 -20.25
CA LEU A 78 2.91 16.07 -20.58
C LEU A 78 2.41 16.00 -22.02
N GLU A 79 1.69 17.02 -22.48
CA GLU A 79 1.24 17.15 -23.87
C GLU A 79 2.42 17.22 -24.85
N MET A 80 3.42 18.08 -24.57
CA MET A 80 4.63 18.16 -25.40
C MET A 80 5.38 16.81 -25.47
N LEU A 81 5.47 16.07 -24.36
CA LEU A 81 6.10 14.75 -24.34
C LEU A 81 5.30 13.71 -25.14
N LYS A 82 3.96 13.75 -25.07
CA LYS A 82 3.09 12.90 -25.89
C LYS A 82 3.28 13.16 -27.38
N ARG A 83 3.33 14.44 -27.81
CA ARG A 83 3.60 14.81 -29.21
C ARG A 83 4.94 14.27 -29.71
N ARG A 84 5.95 14.18 -28.84
CA ARG A 84 7.27 13.61 -29.16
C ARG A 84 7.33 12.08 -29.08
N GLY A 85 6.25 11.39 -28.70
CA GLY A 85 6.26 9.94 -28.43
C GLY A 85 7.10 9.53 -27.21
N LYS A 86 7.50 10.50 -26.37
CA LYS A 86 8.28 10.29 -25.14
C LYS A 86 7.42 10.36 -23.87
N GLY A 87 6.10 10.34 -24.04
CA GLY A 87 5.16 10.28 -22.93
C GLY A 87 5.30 8.96 -22.16
N PRO A 88 4.98 8.95 -20.85
CA PRO A 88 4.92 7.72 -20.10
C PRO A 88 3.89 6.77 -20.74
N PRO A 89 4.22 5.48 -20.92
CA PRO A 89 3.27 4.51 -21.48
C PRO A 89 2.12 4.26 -20.50
N LYS A 90 1.00 3.72 -21.00
CA LYS A 90 -0.12 3.31 -20.16
C LYS A 90 0.36 2.29 -19.12
N LYS A 91 -0.10 2.43 -17.88
CA LYS A 91 0.20 1.48 -16.79
C LYS A 91 -0.07 0.04 -17.27
N GLY A 92 0.90 -0.85 -17.12
CA GLY A 92 0.82 -2.23 -17.61
C GLY A 92 1.30 -2.45 -19.05
N GLN A 93 1.48 -1.41 -19.86
CA GLN A 93 1.99 -1.49 -21.24
C GLN A 93 3.48 -1.09 -21.34
N GLY A 94 4.23 -1.24 -20.25
CA GLY A 94 5.67 -1.01 -20.27
C GLY A 94 6.37 -1.97 -21.23
N LYS A 95 7.51 -1.56 -21.79
CA LYS A 95 8.31 -2.38 -22.72
C LYS A 95 8.56 -3.81 -22.20
N ARG A 96 8.77 -3.96 -20.89
CA ARG A 96 8.95 -5.26 -20.22
C ARG A 96 7.68 -6.13 -20.24
N ALA A 97 6.51 -5.52 -20.04
CA ALA A 97 5.23 -6.23 -20.04
C ALA A 97 4.87 -6.72 -21.45
N ALA A 98 5.06 -5.87 -22.47
CA ALA A 98 4.87 -6.26 -23.87
C ALA A 98 5.81 -7.41 -24.31
N LYS A 99 7.06 -7.40 -23.83
CA LYS A 99 7.99 -8.52 -24.08
C LYS A 99 7.50 -9.81 -23.41
N ARG A 100 7.05 -9.72 -22.16
CA ARG A 100 6.57 -10.89 -21.40
C ARG A 100 5.30 -11.49 -22.01
N SER A 101 4.33 -10.68 -22.44
CA SER A 101 3.13 -11.20 -23.10
C SER A 101 3.47 -11.92 -24.40
N LYS A 102 4.40 -11.39 -25.21
CA LYS A 102 4.87 -12.06 -26.42
C LYS A 102 5.55 -13.40 -26.13
N ILE A 103 6.44 -13.44 -25.14
CA ILE A 103 7.13 -14.68 -24.74
C ILE A 103 6.12 -15.72 -24.22
N LEU A 104 5.16 -15.30 -23.40
CA LEU A 104 4.13 -16.20 -22.88
C LEU A 104 3.27 -16.78 -24.02
N LEU A 105 2.87 -15.96 -24.99
CA LEU A 105 2.10 -16.40 -26.15
C LEU A 105 2.88 -17.43 -27.01
N GLU A 106 4.17 -17.16 -27.27
CA GLU A 106 5.07 -18.09 -27.98
C GLU A 106 5.20 -19.43 -27.23
N SER A 107 5.39 -19.38 -25.89
CA SER A 107 5.51 -20.60 -25.09
C SER A 107 4.21 -21.43 -25.04
N CYS A 108 3.04 -20.78 -24.99
CA CYS A 108 1.75 -21.45 -25.04
C CYS A 108 1.49 -22.11 -26.41
N LYS A 109 1.85 -21.43 -27.51
CA LYS A 109 1.74 -22.00 -28.86
C LYS A 109 2.55 -23.29 -29.00
N LEU A 110 3.81 -23.27 -28.57
CA LEU A 110 4.69 -24.44 -28.61
C LEU A 110 4.16 -25.59 -27.75
N HIS A 111 3.64 -25.31 -26.56
CA HIS A 111 3.06 -26.34 -25.69
C HIS A 111 1.80 -26.96 -26.31
N PHE A 112 0.94 -26.15 -26.94
CA PHE A 112 -0.27 -26.60 -27.63
C PHE A 112 0.06 -27.50 -28.83
N PHE A 113 0.98 -27.06 -29.70
CA PHE A 113 1.42 -27.86 -30.86
C PHE A 113 2.05 -29.20 -30.44
N ARG A 114 2.88 -29.20 -29.40
CA ARG A 114 3.49 -30.42 -28.87
C ARG A 114 2.45 -31.39 -28.30
N SER A 115 1.43 -30.88 -27.62
CA SER A 115 0.34 -31.70 -27.07
C SER A 115 -0.53 -32.32 -28.18
N LEU A 116 -0.83 -31.56 -29.23
CA LEU A 116 -1.54 -32.07 -30.42
C LEU A 116 -0.77 -33.18 -31.13
N LEU A 117 0.54 -33.00 -31.31
CA LEU A 117 1.40 -34.01 -31.93
C LEU A 117 1.46 -35.31 -31.11
N SER A 118 1.34 -35.22 -29.78
CA SER A 118 1.31 -36.39 -28.90
C SER A 118 -0.03 -37.15 -28.87
N MET A 119 -1.11 -36.56 -29.39
CA MET A 119 -2.43 -37.19 -29.49
C MET A 119 -2.72 -37.80 -30.87
N MET A 120 -1.85 -37.57 -31.86
CA MET A 120 -1.98 -38.14 -33.21
C MET A 120 -1.23 -39.48 -33.31
N ASP A 121 -1.97 -40.57 -33.51
CA ASP A 121 -1.47 -41.94 -33.70
C ASP A 121 -0.67 -42.05 -35.04
N PRO A 122 0.51 -42.68 -35.08
CA PRO A 122 1.42 -42.64 -36.23
C PRO A 122 0.95 -43.44 -37.47
N ALA A 123 -0.28 -43.96 -37.47
CA ALA A 123 -0.85 -44.74 -38.56
C ALA A 123 -1.56 -43.90 -39.64
N GLN A 124 -1.71 -42.57 -39.47
CA GLN A 124 -2.42 -41.66 -40.40
C GLN A 124 -1.53 -40.53 -40.94
N CYS A 125 -0.26 -40.83 -41.27
CA CYS A 125 0.78 -39.84 -41.58
C CYS A 125 0.65 -39.10 -42.93
N ALA A 126 -0.37 -39.36 -43.75
CA ALA A 126 -0.55 -38.67 -45.03
C ALA A 126 -1.31 -37.32 -44.91
N PHE A 127 -2.05 -37.08 -43.82
CA PHE A 127 -2.90 -35.87 -43.65
C PHE A 127 -2.33 -34.81 -42.68
N ALA A 128 -1.17 -35.07 -42.08
CA ALA A 128 -0.60 -34.19 -41.05
C ALA A 128 -0.11 -32.83 -41.58
N VAL A 129 0.28 -32.76 -42.87
CA VAL A 129 0.82 -31.54 -43.48
C VAL A 129 -0.29 -30.51 -43.78
N GLU A 130 -1.50 -30.96 -44.13
CA GLU A 130 -2.66 -30.09 -44.34
C GLU A 130 -3.24 -29.52 -43.04
N ILE A 131 -3.28 -30.33 -41.97
CA ILE A 131 -3.81 -29.89 -40.66
C ILE A 131 -2.90 -28.83 -40.03
N ALA A 132 -1.58 -28.95 -40.18
CA ALA A 132 -0.63 -27.95 -39.67
C ALA A 132 -0.81 -26.59 -40.36
N TYR A 133 -1.07 -26.57 -41.69
CA TYR A 133 -1.33 -25.35 -42.44
C TYR A 133 -2.66 -24.70 -42.02
N TYR A 134 -3.72 -25.49 -41.84
CA TYR A 134 -5.01 -24.99 -41.34
C TYR A 134 -4.94 -24.47 -39.89
N LEU A 135 -4.23 -25.15 -38.99
CA LEU A 135 -4.06 -24.68 -37.61
C LEU A 135 -3.27 -23.38 -37.54
N GLU A 136 -2.22 -23.21 -38.35
CA GLU A 136 -1.45 -21.96 -38.39
C GLU A 136 -2.30 -20.78 -38.92
N ILE A 137 -3.16 -21.05 -39.91
CA ILE A 137 -4.13 -20.08 -40.44
C ILE A 137 -5.20 -19.74 -39.40
N VAL A 138 -5.80 -20.72 -38.74
CA VAL A 138 -6.85 -20.51 -37.72
C VAL A 138 -6.29 -19.80 -36.49
N PHE A 139 -5.05 -20.08 -36.07
CA PHE A 139 -4.40 -19.37 -34.97
C PHE A 139 -4.06 -17.91 -35.36
N LYS A 140 -3.67 -17.64 -36.61
CA LYS A 140 -3.52 -16.27 -37.14
C LYS A 140 -4.87 -15.54 -37.20
N PHE A 141 -5.96 -16.20 -37.57
CA PHE A 141 -7.28 -15.59 -37.68
C PHE A 141 -7.92 -15.32 -36.30
N SER A 142 -7.78 -16.24 -35.35
CA SER A 142 -8.37 -16.13 -34.01
C SER A 142 -7.62 -15.16 -33.08
N TYR A 143 -6.28 -15.05 -33.21
CA TYR A 143 -5.47 -14.09 -32.43
C TYR A 143 -5.10 -12.81 -33.21
N GLY A 144 -5.43 -12.72 -34.50
CA GLY A 144 -5.29 -11.50 -35.31
C GLY A 144 -6.45 -10.51 -35.17
N ALA A 145 -7.55 -10.90 -34.52
CA ALA A 145 -8.73 -10.06 -34.36
C ALA A 145 -8.67 -9.09 -33.15
N SER A 146 -7.59 -9.07 -32.37
CA SER A 146 -7.45 -8.11 -31.25
C SER A 146 -6.75 -6.80 -31.60
N GLU A 147 -6.36 -6.57 -32.86
CA GLU A 147 -5.75 -5.30 -33.30
C GLU A 147 -6.64 -4.45 -34.25
N CYS A 148 -7.86 -4.88 -34.54
CA CYS A 148 -8.82 -4.10 -35.34
C CYS A 148 -10.02 -3.62 -34.51
N ASN A 149 -9.78 -2.80 -33.48
CA ASN A 149 -10.82 -1.91 -32.93
C ASN A 149 -10.21 -0.75 -32.12
N SER A 150 -9.39 0.08 -32.78
CA SER A 150 -9.07 1.42 -32.27
C SER A 150 -9.24 2.54 -33.30
N TYR A 151 -9.87 2.24 -34.44
CA TYR A 151 -10.24 3.23 -35.46
C TYR A 151 -11.74 3.13 -35.79
N PHE A 152 -12.61 3.20 -34.78
CA PHE A 152 -14.04 3.47 -35.01
C PHE A 152 -14.77 4.02 -33.76
N LEU A 153 -14.15 4.97 -33.04
CA LEU A 153 -14.83 5.87 -32.09
C LEU A 153 -13.90 7.06 -31.84
N ASP A 154 -13.92 8.00 -32.78
CA ASP A 154 -13.61 9.43 -32.60
C ASP A 154 -14.17 10.14 -33.86
N CYS A 155 -15.50 10.24 -33.90
CA CYS A 155 -16.29 11.25 -34.59
C CYS A 155 -17.37 11.69 -33.63
#